data_AF-A0A1G9ACH4-F1
#
_entry.id   AF-A0A1G9ACH4-F1
#
_cell.length_a   1.000
_cell.length_b   1.000
_cell.length_c   1.000
_cell.angle_alpha   90.00
_cell.angle_beta   90.00
_cell.angle_gamma   90.00
#
_symmetry.space_group_name_H-M   'P 1'
#
loop_
_entity.id
_entity.type
_entity.pdbx_description
1 polymer ?
#
loop_
_entity_poly.entity_id
_entity_poly.type
_entity_poly.pdbx_seq_one_letter_code
_entity_poly.pdbx_strand_id
1 'polypeptide(L)'
;MGAEPQTQVSESDLKAAITLIEDAAQRLRDIQRNLDTAGVTLKAHWVGQSEAAFDAVHKKWHERMDVILGSLTRLAQNIGTSGTNYAAFNQERTEAINKIAQMISAAPMSR
;
A
#
# COMPACT_ATOMS: atom_id res chain seq x y z
N MET A 1 -32.86 17.97 -23.90
CA MET A 1 -32.02 16.93 -23.28
C MET A 1 -30.98 17.65 -22.46
N GLY A 2 -31.15 17.69 -21.13
CA GLY A 2 -30.20 18.33 -20.23
C GLY A 2 -28.94 17.48 -20.17
N ALA A 3 -27.79 18.08 -20.43
CA ALA A 3 -26.52 17.44 -20.14
C ALA A 3 -26.52 17.13 -18.63
N GLU A 4 -26.37 15.85 -18.28
CA GLU A 4 -26.08 15.46 -16.91
C GLU A 4 -24.86 16.30 -16.46
N PRO A 5 -24.92 16.97 -15.30
CA PRO A 5 -23.75 17.66 -14.80
C PRO A 5 -22.64 16.62 -14.68
N GLN A 6 -21.60 16.72 -15.53
CA GLN A 6 -20.38 15.97 -15.32
C GLN A 6 -19.90 16.36 -13.94
N THR A 7 -20.07 15.47 -12.96
CA THR A 7 -19.62 15.67 -11.60
C THR A 7 -18.11 15.80 -11.65
N GLN A 8 -17.62 17.04 -11.73
CA GLN A 8 -16.19 17.31 -11.69
C GLN A 8 -15.71 16.85 -10.32
N VAL A 9 -14.82 15.86 -10.31
CA VAL A 9 -14.14 15.44 -9.08
C VAL A 9 -13.33 16.63 -8.60
N SER A 10 -13.59 17.09 -7.38
CA SER A 10 -12.91 18.27 -6.83
C SER A 10 -11.47 17.93 -6.44
N GLU A 11 -10.58 18.94 -6.42
CA GLU A 11 -9.20 18.76 -5.89
C GLU A 11 -9.22 18.16 -4.48
N SER A 12 -10.17 18.59 -3.63
CA SER A 12 -10.35 18.05 -2.29
C SER A 12 -10.70 16.57 -2.26
N ASP A 13 -11.55 16.10 -3.18
CA ASP A 13 -11.92 14.68 -3.25
C ASP A 13 -10.72 13.83 -3.70
N LEU A 14 -9.93 14.33 -4.65
CA LEU A 14 -8.71 13.65 -5.11
C LEU A 14 -7.67 13.59 -3.99
N LYS A 15 -7.49 14.66 -3.22
CA LYS A 15 -6.61 14.67 -2.05
C LYS A 15 -7.06 13.68 -0.98
N ALA A 16 -8.35 13.70 -0.64
CA ALA A 16 -8.92 12.76 0.32
C ALA A 16 -8.71 11.30 -0.12
N ALA A 17 -8.88 11.01 -1.40
CA ALA A 17 -8.61 9.68 -1.95
C ALA A 17 -7.13 9.28 -1.81
N ILE A 18 -6.18 10.18 -2.06
CA ILE A 18 -4.75 9.89 -1.87
C ILE A 18 -4.42 9.66 -0.40
N THR A 19 -4.94 10.48 0.51
CA THR A 19 -4.75 10.28 1.96
C THR A 19 -5.25 8.91 2.39
N LEU A 20 -6.43 8.48 1.92
CA LEU A 20 -6.98 7.16 2.22
C LEU A 20 -6.08 6.03 1.69
N ILE A 21 -5.47 6.22 0.53
CA ILE A 21 -4.52 5.25 -0.05
C ILE A 21 -3.23 5.18 0.78
N GLU A 22 -2.67 6.32 1.18
CA GLU A 22 -1.50 6.36 2.07
C GLU A 22 -1.79 5.66 3.41
N ASP A 23 -2.91 5.99 4.05
CA ASP A 23 -3.33 5.41 5.33
C ASP A 23 -3.52 3.89 5.23
N ALA A 24 -4.14 3.43 4.14
CA ALA A 24 -4.30 2.00 3.88
C ALA A 24 -2.95 1.31 3.71
N ALA A 25 -2.03 1.89 2.93
CA ALA A 25 -0.68 1.36 2.74
C ALA A 25 0.09 1.27 4.05
N GLN A 26 0.02 2.32 4.88
CA GLN A 26 0.66 2.37 6.20
C GLN A 26 0.11 1.28 7.12
N ARG A 27 -1.22 1.15 7.21
CA ARG A 27 -1.87 0.10 8.03
C ARG A 27 -1.47 -1.30 7.59
N LEU A 28 -1.43 -1.57 6.29
CA LEU A 28 -0.99 -2.87 5.77
C LEU A 28 0.46 -3.16 6.17
N ARG A 29 1.32 -2.15 6.11
CA ARG A 29 2.72 -2.27 6.50
C ARG A 29 2.91 -2.53 7.98
N ASP A 30 2.11 -1.89 8.83
CA ASP A 30 2.15 -2.11 10.27
C ASP A 30 1.64 -3.51 10.64
N ILE A 31 0.60 -4.00 9.97
CA ILE A 31 0.15 -5.39 10.15
C ILE A 31 1.26 -6.38 9.75
N GLN A 32 1.96 -6.13 8.63
CA GLN A 32 3.07 -6.96 8.18
C GLN A 32 4.21 -6.99 9.21
N ARG A 33 4.62 -5.83 9.75
CA ARG A 33 5.65 -5.74 10.81
C ARG A 33 5.24 -6.45 12.10
N ASN A 34 3.97 -6.33 12.49
CA ASN A 34 3.44 -7.01 13.66
C ASN A 34 3.46 -8.53 13.47
N LEU A 35 3.11 -9.01 12.27
CA LEU A 35 3.17 -10.42 11.92
C LEU A 35 4.60 -10.95 11.87
N ASP A 36 5.56 -10.17 11.34
CA ASP A 36 6.99 -10.50 11.34
C ASP A 36 7.52 -10.66 12.78
N THR A 37 7.17 -9.71 13.65
CA THR A 37 7.59 -9.72 15.07
C THR A 37 6.99 -10.90 15.83
N ALA A 38 5.69 -11.16 15.63
CA ALA A 38 5.02 -12.32 16.19
C ALA A 38 5.64 -13.63 15.68
N GLY A 39 5.96 -13.69 14.40
CA GLY A 39 6.61 -14.84 13.76
C GLY A 39 7.97 -15.17 14.36
N VAL A 40 8.82 -14.17 14.60
CA VAL A 40 10.11 -14.36 15.28
C VAL A 40 9.93 -14.95 16.68
N THR A 41 8.92 -14.48 17.41
CA THR A 41 8.62 -14.97 18.78
C THR A 41 8.09 -16.41 18.76
N LEU A 42 7.25 -16.75 17.78
CA LEU A 42 6.70 -18.09 17.60
C LEU A 42 7.75 -19.10 17.11
N LYS A 43 8.65 -18.69 16.20
CA LYS A 43 9.76 -19.53 15.73
C LYS A 43 10.68 -20.00 16.85
N ALA A 44 10.86 -19.20 17.89
CA ALA A 44 11.65 -19.60 19.06
C ALA A 44 11.07 -20.85 19.77
N HIS A 45 9.78 -21.16 19.56
CA HIS A 45 9.06 -22.23 20.24
C HIS A 45 8.54 -23.33 19.30
N TRP A 46 8.51 -23.09 17.98
CA TRP A 46 8.07 -24.03 16.96
C TRP A 46 9.24 -24.50 16.12
N VAL A 47 9.77 -25.69 16.44
CA VAL A 47 10.87 -26.32 15.70
C VAL A 47 10.32 -27.46 14.84
N GLY A 48 10.81 -27.59 13.60
CA GLY A 48 10.45 -28.69 12.70
C GLY A 48 9.30 -28.35 11.74
N GLN A 49 8.34 -29.25 11.55
CA GLN A 49 7.30 -29.06 10.53
C GLN A 49 6.41 -27.82 10.73
N SER A 50 6.22 -27.38 11.99
CA SER A 50 5.48 -26.17 12.32
C SER A 50 6.19 -24.89 11.88
N GLU A 51 7.53 -24.86 11.93
CA GLU A 51 8.34 -23.76 11.41
C GLU A 51 8.18 -23.62 9.90
N ALA A 52 8.31 -24.72 9.17
CA ALA A 52 8.19 -24.75 7.72
C ALA A 52 6.78 -24.34 7.25
N ALA A 53 5.73 -24.75 7.97
CA ALA A 53 4.36 -24.35 7.68
C ALA A 53 4.14 -22.84 7.91
N PHE A 54 4.69 -22.30 9.01
CA PHE A 54 4.63 -20.86 9.28
C PHE A 54 5.37 -20.07 8.19
N ASP A 55 6.57 -20.50 7.81
CA ASP A 55 7.36 -19.85 6.76
C ASP A 55 6.68 -19.83 5.40
N ALA A 56 6.00 -20.91 5.03
CA ALA A 56 5.24 -20.97 3.79
C ALA A 56 4.07 -19.96 3.79
N VAL A 57 3.37 -19.80 4.91
CA VAL A 57 2.28 -18.82 5.06
C VAL A 57 2.85 -17.40 5.09
N HIS A 58 3.91 -17.20 5.85
CA HIS A 58 4.62 -15.92 6.01
C HIS A 58 5.12 -15.39 4.66
N LYS A 59 5.77 -16.23 3.86
CA LYS A 59 6.20 -15.88 2.51
C LYS A 59 5.03 -15.48 1.61
N LYS A 60 3.95 -16.28 1.58
CA LYS A 60 2.75 -15.97 0.78
C LYS A 60 2.10 -14.66 1.22
N TRP A 61 2.10 -14.38 2.52
CA TRP A 61 1.61 -13.12 3.05
C TRP A 61 2.40 -11.92 2.52
N HIS A 62 3.75 -11.98 2.59
CA HIS A 62 4.62 -10.95 2.02
C HIS A 62 4.36 -10.75 0.52
N GLU A 63 4.34 -11.83 -0.26
CA GLU A 63 4.06 -11.75 -1.70
C GLU A 63 2.71 -11.08 -2.01
N ARG A 64 1.67 -11.33 -1.20
CA ARG A 64 0.36 -10.69 -1.42
C ARG A 64 0.32 -9.25 -0.95
N MET A 65 1.03 -8.91 0.11
CA MET A 65 1.17 -7.52 0.55
C MET A 65 1.85 -6.66 -0.50
N ASP A 66 2.92 -7.15 -1.12
CA ASP A 66 3.61 -6.41 -2.19
C ASP A 66 2.70 -6.15 -3.39
N VAL A 67 1.86 -7.12 -3.76
CA VAL A 67 0.85 -6.96 -4.83
C VAL A 67 -0.20 -5.92 -4.46
N ILE A 68 -0.68 -5.89 -3.22
CA ILE A 68 -1.67 -4.91 -2.75
C ILE A 68 -1.04 -3.52 -2.72
N LEU A 69 0.14 -3.36 -2.12
CA LEU A 69 0.87 -2.09 -2.07
C LEU A 69 1.16 -1.56 -3.49
N GLY A 70 1.61 -2.43 -4.40
CA GLY A 70 1.81 -2.04 -5.81
C GLY A 70 0.51 -1.68 -6.53
N SER A 71 -0.63 -2.24 -6.12
CA SER A 71 -1.95 -1.84 -6.63
C SER A 71 -2.39 -0.48 -6.10
N LEU A 72 -2.11 -0.19 -4.82
CA LEU A 72 -2.33 1.12 -4.20
C LEU A 72 -1.46 2.21 -4.85
N THR A 73 -0.20 1.92 -5.15
CA THR A 73 0.67 2.85 -5.91
C THR A 73 0.09 3.16 -7.29
N ARG A 74 -0.35 2.13 -8.03
CA ARG A 74 -0.96 2.30 -9.35
C ARG A 74 -2.26 3.09 -9.28
N LEU A 75 -3.05 2.88 -8.24
CA LEU A 75 -4.26 3.67 -8.00
C LEU A 75 -3.93 5.15 -7.79
N ALA A 76 -2.94 5.47 -6.93
CA ALA A 76 -2.49 6.85 -6.72
C ALA A 76 -1.97 7.51 -8.01
N GLN A 77 -1.26 6.76 -8.85
CA GLN A 77 -0.82 7.22 -10.18
C GLN A 77 -2.01 7.52 -11.11
N ASN A 78 -3.00 6.63 -11.16
CA ASN A 78 -4.17 6.79 -12.02
C ASN A 78 -5.03 8.00 -11.63
N ILE A 79 -5.27 8.22 -10.33
CA ILE A 79 -5.98 9.41 -9.82
C ILE A 79 -5.27 10.69 -10.29
N GLY A 80 -3.94 10.66 -10.32
CA GLY A 80 -3.11 11.75 -10.81
C GLY A 80 -3.28 12.11 -12.29
N THR A 81 -3.57 11.11 -13.13
CA THR A 81 -3.64 11.28 -14.59
C THR A 81 -4.97 11.92 -15.00
N SER A 82 -6.01 11.75 -14.19
CA SER A 82 -7.34 12.32 -14.41
C SER A 82 -7.49 13.78 -13.94
N GLY A 83 -6.54 14.32 -13.17
CA GLY A 83 -6.61 15.65 -12.53
C GLY A 83 -5.54 16.63 -13.04
N THR A 84 -5.41 16.80 -14.36
CA THR A 84 -4.27 17.48 -15.02
C THR A 84 -4.02 18.96 -14.70
N ASN A 85 -4.85 19.65 -13.91
CA ASN A 85 -4.75 21.10 -13.73
C ASN A 85 -4.37 21.59 -12.31
N TYR A 86 -4.16 20.70 -11.34
CA TYR A 86 -3.88 21.09 -9.95
C TYR A 86 -2.42 20.83 -9.58
N ALA A 87 -1.58 21.87 -9.64
CA ALA A 87 -0.14 21.77 -9.34
C ALA A 87 0.14 21.29 -7.91
N ALA A 88 -0.61 21.78 -6.92
CA ALA A 88 -0.46 21.37 -5.51
C ALA A 88 -0.82 19.89 -5.31
N PHE A 89 -1.92 19.43 -5.92
CA PHE A 89 -2.31 18.02 -5.91
C PHE A 89 -1.24 17.10 -6.54
N ASN A 90 -0.61 17.53 -7.65
CA ASN A 90 0.46 16.74 -8.29
C ASN A 90 1.68 16.53 -7.38
N GLN A 91 2.00 17.52 -6.52
CA GLN A 91 3.08 17.40 -5.55
C GLN A 91 2.72 16.40 -4.43
N GLU A 92 1.58 16.58 -3.77
CA GLU A 92 1.10 15.67 -2.71
C GLU A 92 0.98 14.22 -3.21
N ARG A 93 0.47 14.03 -4.43
CA ARG A 93 0.44 12.71 -5.08
C ARG A 93 1.83 12.11 -5.24
N THR A 94 2.80 12.89 -5.69
CA THR A 94 4.16 12.40 -5.94
C THR A 94 4.81 11.98 -4.63
N GLU A 95 4.58 12.73 -3.56
CA GLU A 95 5.01 12.37 -2.21
C GLU A 95 4.36 11.06 -1.74
N ALA A 96 3.05 10.90 -1.97
CA ALA A 96 2.34 9.66 -1.65
C ALA A 96 2.87 8.43 -2.38
N ILE A 97 3.07 8.55 -3.69
CA ILE A 97 3.66 7.49 -4.51
C ILE A 97 5.05 7.14 -3.99
N ASN A 98 5.87 8.14 -3.67
CA ASN A 98 7.23 7.94 -3.16
C ASN A 98 7.21 7.26 -1.79
N LYS A 99 6.33 7.63 -0.87
CA LYS A 99 6.17 6.96 0.42
C LYS A 99 5.79 5.49 0.24
N ILE A 100 4.79 5.20 -0.60
CA ILE A 100 4.35 3.82 -0.83
C ILE A 100 5.47 3.00 -1.51
N ALA A 101 6.17 3.59 -2.49
CA ALA A 101 7.32 2.95 -3.13
C ALA A 101 8.45 2.66 -2.13
N GLN A 102 8.73 3.59 -1.21
CA GLN A 102 9.68 3.37 -0.13
C GLN A 102 9.25 2.23 0.78
N MET A 103 7.96 2.11 1.13
CA MET A 103 7.45 1.01 1.95
C MET A 103 7.64 -0.36 1.29
N ILE A 104 7.46 -0.44 -0.04
CA ILE A 104 7.72 -1.64 -0.82
C ILE A 104 9.23 -1.95 -0.82
N SER A 105 10.09 -0.96 -1.09
CA SER A 105 11.55 -1.16 -1.12
C SER A 105 12.19 -1.43 0.24
N ALA A 106 11.57 -0.96 1.32
CA ALA A 106 12.00 -1.16 2.70
C ALA A 106 11.51 -2.49 3.28
N ALA A 107 10.79 -3.31 2.50
CA ALA A 107 10.62 -4.72 2.83
C ALA A 107 11.98 -5.41 2.77
N PRO A 108 12.40 -6.13 3.83
CA PRO A 108 13.56 -6.99 3.70
C PRO A 108 13.22 -7.96 2.57
N MET A 109 13.93 -7.85 1.44
CA MET A 109 13.99 -8.89 0.44
C MET A 109 14.25 -10.18 1.21
N SER A 110 13.25 -11.05 1.27
CA SER A 110 13.39 -12.38 1.85
C SER A 110 14.48 -13.08 1.04
N ARG A 111 15.72 -12.99 1.53
CA ARG A 111 16.81 -13.87 1.14
C ARG A 111 16.71 -15.12 1.99
#